data_AF-A0A7L4NWW0-F1
#
_entry.id   AF-A0A7L4NWW0-F1
#
_cell.length_a   1.000
_cell.length_b   1.000
_cell.length_c   1.000
_cell.angle_alpha   90.00
_cell.angle_beta   90.00
_cell.angle_gamma   90.00
#
_symmetry.space_group_name_H-M   'P 1'
#
loop_
_entity.id
_entity.type
_entity.pdbx_description
1 polymer ?
#
loop_
_entity_poly.entity_id
_entity_poly.type
_entity_poly.pdbx_seq_one_letter_code
_entity_poly.pdbx_strand_id
1 'polypeptide(L)'
;MDDVQLAAKSVGISHNTGYIWLRRWNEEGMDGLIPKYDGGKPPKLSDEDYRRLDEIFEKTPNLTTDIASDILKSEFGVVFSDRHVSRILRKLNYTYTKPFMIYSKMPDDAEDQLKKNVDN
;
A
#
# COMPACT_ATOMS: atom_id res chain seq x y z
N MET A 1 10.39 20.11 40.56
CA MET A 1 9.29 19.43 39.83
C MET A 1 8.78 20.29 38.66
N ASP A 2 9.05 21.60 38.67
CA ASP A 2 8.53 22.58 37.69
C ASP A 2 9.33 22.68 36.39
N ASP A 3 10.56 22.17 36.34
CA ASP A 3 11.45 22.29 35.18
C ASP A 3 10.89 21.59 33.93
N VAL A 4 10.39 20.35 34.09
CA VAL A 4 9.74 19.59 33.01
C VAL A 4 8.46 20.29 32.54
N GLN A 5 7.75 20.97 33.46
CA GLN A 5 6.51 21.66 33.12
C GLN A 5 6.78 22.95 32.34
N LEU A 6 7.80 23.72 32.75
CA LEU A 6 8.29 24.89 32.03
C LEU A 6 8.80 24.53 30.64
N ALA A 7 9.57 23.45 30.53
CA ALA A 7 10.05 22.92 29.26
C ALA A 7 8.90 22.44 28.36
N ALA A 8 7.93 21.70 28.90
CA ALA A 8 6.75 21.26 28.14
C ALA A 8 5.92 22.44 27.63
N LYS A 9 5.74 23.47 28.47
CA LYS A 9 5.02 24.69 28.11
C LYS A 9 5.75 25.50 27.04
N SER A 10 7.08 25.59 27.10
CA SER A 10 7.87 26.36 26.12
C SER A 10 7.83 25.74 24.72
N VAL A 11 7.70 24.42 24.63
CA VAL A 11 7.55 23.68 23.34
C VAL A 11 6.09 23.39 22.96
N GLY A 12 5.12 23.89 23.74
CA GLY A 12 3.69 23.79 23.43
C GLY A 12 3.08 22.38 23.57
N ILE A 13 3.68 21.51 24.39
CA ILE A 13 3.16 20.16 24.66
C ILE A 13 2.53 20.06 26.05
N SER A 14 1.70 19.04 26.25
CA SER A 14 1.09 18.81 27.56
C SER A 14 2.14 18.39 28.60
N HIS A 15 1.92 18.75 29.87
CA HIS A 15 2.78 18.31 30.99
C HIS A 15 3.00 16.80 30.99
N ASN A 16 1.92 16.02 30.76
CA ASN A 16 1.98 14.56 30.73
C ASN A 16 2.89 14.04 29.61
N THR A 17 2.84 14.66 28.43
CA THR A 17 3.73 14.32 27.30
C THR A 17 5.19 14.57 27.66
N GLY A 18 5.50 15.70 28.31
CA GLY A 18 6.85 16.01 28.78
C GLY A 18 7.40 14.98 29.77
N TYR A 19 6.58 14.54 30.72
CA TYR A 19 6.97 13.48 31.67
C TYR A 19 7.16 12.12 30.98
N ILE A 20 6.33 11.77 29.99
CA ILE A 20 6.49 10.54 29.21
C ILE A 20 7.81 10.56 28.44
N TRP A 21 8.17 11.69 27.82
CA TRP A 21 9.44 11.83 27.10
C TRP A 21 10.64 11.75 28.03
N LEU A 22 10.61 12.43 29.18
CA LEU A 22 11.69 12.33 30.18
C LEU A 22 11.87 10.89 30.68
N ARG A 23 10.77 10.18 30.94
CA ARG A 23 10.81 8.79 31.36
C ARG A 23 11.44 7.90 30.29
N ARG A 24 10.97 8.00 29.03
CA ARG A 24 11.51 7.23 27.90
C ARG A 24 12.98 7.53 27.66
N TRP A 25 13.38 8.79 27.80
CA TRP A 25 14.79 9.18 27.73
C TRP A 25 15.63 8.52 28.82
N ASN A 26 15.14 8.50 30.07
CA ASN A 26 15.87 7.88 31.18
C ASN A 26 15.96 6.36 31.06
N GLU A 27 14.99 5.71 30.44
CA GLU A 27 14.93 4.25 30.27
C GLU A 27 15.65 3.75 29.01
N GLU A 28 15.49 4.45 27.88
CA GLU A 28 15.89 4.00 26.54
C GLU A 28 16.83 4.99 25.81
N GLY A 29 17.18 6.12 26.44
CA GLY A 29 18.04 7.15 25.84
C GLY A 29 17.40 7.82 24.61
N MET A 30 18.23 8.11 23.60
CA MET A 30 17.78 8.70 22.33
C MET A 30 16.75 7.81 21.61
N ASP A 31 16.90 6.49 21.68
CA ASP A 31 15.99 5.55 21.02
C ASP A 31 14.56 5.64 21.58
N GLY A 32 14.42 5.96 22.87
CA GLY A 32 13.13 6.18 23.53
C GLY A 32 12.34 7.40 23.04
N LEU A 33 13.03 8.37 22.44
CA LEU A 33 12.39 9.54 21.84
C LEU A 33 11.96 9.30 20.40
N ILE A 34 12.45 8.25 19.75
CA ILE A 34 12.00 7.86 18.42
C ILE A 34 10.52 7.44 18.52
N PRO A 35 9.61 8.07 17.75
CA PRO A 35 8.22 7.64 17.74
C PRO A 35 8.14 6.18 17.31
N LYS A 36 7.61 5.34 18.20
CA LYS A 36 7.26 3.95 17.90
C LYS A 36 6.01 3.97 17.03
N TYR A 37 6.19 4.22 15.74
CA TYR A 37 5.12 4.05 14.76
C TYR A 37 4.81 2.57 14.67
N ASP A 38 3.82 2.14 15.43
CA ASP A 38 3.13 0.90 15.09
C ASP A 38 2.41 1.21 13.79
N GLY A 39 2.81 0.55 12.70
CA GLY A 39 2.28 0.81 11.37
C GLY A 39 0.74 0.86 11.41
N GLY A 40 0.13 1.66 10.53
CA GLY A 40 -1.32 1.72 10.45
C GLY A 40 -1.95 0.32 10.31
N LYS A 41 -3.28 0.23 10.50
CA LYS A 41 -4.01 -1.04 10.44
C LYS A 41 -3.52 -1.92 9.28
N PRO A 42 -3.20 -3.21 9.52
CA PRO A 42 -2.68 -4.08 8.47
C PRO A 42 -3.66 -4.10 7.28
N PRO A 43 -3.12 -4.17 6.05
CA PRO A 43 -3.95 -4.20 4.85
C PRO A 43 -4.85 -5.44 4.87
N LYS A 44 -6.05 -5.32 4.28
CA LYS A 44 -7.01 -6.43 4.21
C LYS A 44 -6.58 -7.55 3.24
N LEU A 45 -5.59 -7.28 2.39
CA LEU A 45 -5.01 -8.22 1.44
C LEU A 45 -3.51 -8.30 1.72
N SER A 46 -2.99 -9.52 1.86
CA SER A 46 -1.58 -9.83 1.93
C SER A 46 -0.93 -9.82 0.53
N ASP A 47 0.39 -9.88 0.48
CA ASP A 47 1.11 -9.96 -0.81
C ASP A 47 0.79 -11.24 -1.58
N GLU A 48 0.53 -12.36 -0.88
CA GLU A 48 0.06 -13.60 -1.51
C GLU A 48 -1.36 -13.46 -2.07
N ASP A 49 -2.22 -12.71 -1.39
CA ASP A 49 -3.57 -12.42 -1.90
C ASP A 49 -3.50 -11.61 -3.20
N TYR A 50 -2.57 -10.65 -3.29
CA TYR A 50 -2.36 -9.89 -4.52
C TYR A 50 -1.87 -10.77 -5.67
N ARG A 51 -0.99 -11.75 -5.42
CA ARG A 51 -0.55 -12.70 -6.46
C ARG A 51 -1.69 -13.57 -6.96
N ARG A 52 -2.49 -14.13 -6.03
CA ARG A 52 -3.67 -14.92 -6.40
C ARG A 52 -4.70 -14.09 -7.15
N LEU A 53 -4.90 -12.84 -6.74
CA LEU A 53 -5.81 -11.91 -7.41
C LEU A 53 -5.36 -11.65 -8.85
N ASP A 54 -4.06 -11.47 -9.08
CA ASP A 54 -3.50 -11.28 -10.43
C ASP A 54 -3.74 -12.50 -11.33
N GLU A 55 -3.50 -13.71 -10.84
CA GLU A 55 -3.78 -14.95 -11.59
C GLU A 55 -5.26 -15.11 -11.98
N ILE A 56 -6.17 -14.66 -11.11
CA ILE A 56 -7.61 -14.69 -11.39
C ILE A 56 -7.97 -13.63 -12.44
N PHE A 57 -7.41 -12.43 -12.31
CA PHE A 57 -7.63 -11.33 -13.24
C PHE A 57 -7.10 -11.65 -14.65
N GLU A 58 -5.92 -12.28 -14.78
CA GLU A 58 -5.39 -12.73 -16.09
C GLU A 58 -6.33 -13.72 -16.80
N LYS A 59 -7.02 -14.58 -16.03
CA LYS A 59 -7.97 -15.58 -16.57
C LYS A 59 -9.36 -15.01 -16.83
N THR A 60 -9.63 -13.79 -16.40
CA THR A 60 -10.95 -13.17 -16.49
C THR A 60 -11.03 -12.23 -17.71
N PRO A 61 -11.70 -12.63 -18.81
CA PRO A 61 -11.86 -11.76 -19.96
C PRO A 61 -12.78 -10.57 -19.61
N ASN A 62 -12.47 -9.40 -20.17
CA ASN A 62 -13.24 -8.16 -19.97
C ASN A 62 -13.36 -7.74 -18.49
N LEU A 63 -12.27 -7.83 -17.74
CA LEU A 63 -12.22 -7.40 -16.34
C LEU A 63 -12.68 -5.94 -16.20
N THR A 64 -13.82 -5.75 -15.51
CA THR A 64 -14.33 -4.43 -15.11
C THR A 64 -14.16 -4.23 -13.61
N THR A 65 -14.34 -3.00 -13.14
CA THR A 65 -14.32 -2.68 -11.70
C THR A 65 -15.38 -3.47 -10.93
N ASP A 66 -16.56 -3.68 -11.52
CA ASP A 66 -17.65 -4.43 -10.88
C ASP A 66 -17.28 -5.91 -10.74
N ILE A 67 -16.76 -6.52 -11.81
CA ILE A 67 -16.29 -7.91 -11.79
C ILE A 67 -15.14 -8.09 -10.79
N ALA A 68 -14.20 -7.14 -10.75
CA ALA A 68 -13.11 -7.16 -9.79
C ALA A 68 -13.62 -7.05 -8.33
N SER A 69 -14.66 -6.24 -8.10
CA SER A 69 -15.32 -6.11 -6.79
C SER A 69 -15.99 -7.44 -6.37
N ASP A 70 -16.67 -8.10 -7.30
CA ASP A 70 -17.31 -9.39 -7.06
C ASP A 70 -16.28 -10.48 -6.74
N ILE A 71 -15.16 -10.53 -7.48
CA ILE A 71 -14.05 -11.46 -7.21
C ILE A 71 -13.47 -11.23 -5.82
N LEU A 72 -13.22 -9.97 -5.45
CA LEU A 72 -12.69 -9.61 -4.13
C LEU A 72 -13.62 -10.04 -3.00
N LYS A 73 -14.94 -9.96 -3.24
CA LYS A 73 -15.94 -10.41 -2.30
C LYS A 73 -16.04 -11.94 -2.22
N SER A 74 -16.01 -12.65 -3.36
CA SER A 74 -16.20 -14.11 -3.39
C SER A 74 -14.96 -14.88 -2.94
N GLU A 75 -13.78 -14.46 -3.39
CA GLU A 75 -12.53 -15.20 -3.17
C GLU A 75 -11.82 -14.81 -1.87
N PHE A 76 -11.93 -13.54 -1.47
CA PHE A 76 -11.22 -13.00 -0.30
C PHE A 76 -12.16 -12.58 0.82
N GLY A 77 -13.48 -12.58 0.60
CA GLY A 77 -14.45 -12.14 1.61
C GLY A 77 -14.36 -10.64 1.92
N VAL A 78 -13.67 -9.85 1.07
CA VAL A 78 -13.41 -8.43 1.33
C VAL A 78 -14.26 -7.55 0.44
N VAL A 79 -15.05 -6.68 1.08
CA VAL A 79 -15.75 -5.61 0.39
C VAL A 79 -14.93 -4.33 0.41
N PHE A 80 -14.72 -3.77 -0.77
CA PHE A 80 -14.05 -2.51 -1.02
C PHE A 80 -14.98 -1.53 -1.75
N SER A 81 -14.69 -0.23 -1.66
CA SER A 81 -15.35 0.76 -2.52
C SER A 81 -14.73 0.77 -3.91
N ASP A 82 -15.47 1.22 -4.92
CA ASP A 82 -15.02 1.26 -6.32
C ASP A 82 -13.70 2.02 -6.49
N ARG A 83 -13.51 3.09 -5.70
CA ARG A 83 -12.25 3.84 -5.66
C ARG A 83 -11.08 2.98 -5.19
N HIS A 84 -11.30 2.15 -4.19
CA HIS A 84 -10.28 1.24 -3.68
C HIS A 84 -10.03 0.09 -4.66
N VAL A 85 -11.08 -0.49 -5.26
CA VAL A 85 -10.94 -1.49 -6.32
C VAL A 85 -10.13 -0.93 -7.50
N SER A 86 -10.42 0.30 -7.93
CA SER A 86 -9.64 1.00 -8.96
C SER A 86 -8.16 1.17 -8.59
N ARG A 87 -7.84 1.39 -7.30
CA ARG A 87 -6.45 1.46 -6.83
C ARG A 87 -5.78 0.09 -6.84
N ILE A 88 -6.50 -0.97 -6.50
CA ILE A 88 -6.01 -2.35 -6.57
C ILE A 88 -5.68 -2.72 -8.01
N LEU A 89 -6.61 -2.45 -8.94
CA LEU A 89 -6.40 -2.68 -10.37
C LEU A 89 -5.15 -1.94 -10.88
N ARG A 90 -5.00 -0.65 -10.55
CA ARG A 90 -3.80 0.12 -10.91
C ARG A 90 -2.52 -0.40 -10.27
N LYS A 91 -2.58 -0.88 -9.03
CA LYS A 91 -1.42 -1.48 -8.33
C LYS A 91 -0.94 -2.75 -9.06
N LEU A 92 -1.88 -3.48 -9.66
CA LEU A 92 -1.61 -4.66 -10.49
C LEU A 92 -1.48 -4.31 -11.99
N ASN A 93 -1.28 -3.04 -12.35
CA ASN A 93 -1.13 -2.57 -13.74
C ASN A 93 -2.34 -2.78 -14.68
N TYR A 94 -3.53 -3.06 -14.16
CA TYR A 94 -4.78 -3.06 -14.94
C TYR A 94 -5.26 -1.61 -15.13
N THR A 95 -5.36 -1.16 -16.39
CA THR A 95 -5.82 0.20 -16.73
C THR A 95 -7.22 0.18 -17.35
N TYR A 96 -7.92 1.32 -17.25
CA TYR A 96 -9.29 1.50 -17.74
C TYR A 96 -9.40 1.50 -19.27
N THR A 97 -8.27 1.47 -19.99
CA THR A 97 -8.22 1.76 -21.42
C THR A 97 -8.24 0.47 -22.25
N LYS A 98 -9.42 -0.12 -22.43
CA LYS A 98 -9.75 -1.17 -23.42
C LYS A 98 -9.02 -2.53 -23.25
N PRO A 99 -9.59 -3.62 -23.80
CA PRO A 99 -9.18 -4.99 -23.46
C PRO A 99 -7.88 -5.33 -24.16
N PHE A 100 -6.77 -5.01 -23.53
CA PHE A 100 -5.50 -5.64 -23.84
C PHE A 100 -4.94 -6.20 -22.54
N MET A 101 -4.72 -7.52 -22.56
CA MET A 101 -3.82 -8.22 -21.65
C MET A 101 -2.45 -7.51 -21.79
N ILE A 102 -2.14 -6.58 -20.89
CA ILE A 102 -0.75 -6.12 -20.76
C ILE A 102 -0.05 -7.31 -20.12
N TYR A 103 0.65 -8.11 -20.93
CA TYR A 103 1.40 -9.25 -20.45
C TYR A 103 2.29 -8.81 -19.28
N SER A 104 2.01 -9.28 -18.07
CA SER A 104 2.89 -9.11 -16.91
C SER A 104 4.28 -9.72 -17.16
N LYS A 105 4.40 -10.57 -18.20
CA LYS A 105 5.64 -11.18 -18.71
C LYS A 105 6.23 -10.50 -19.94
N MET A 106 5.88 -9.25 -20.25
CA MET A 106 6.53 -8.54 -21.36
C MET A 106 8.01 -8.31 -20.98
N PRO A 107 8.98 -8.89 -21.72
CA PRO A 107 10.39 -8.64 -21.46
C PRO A 107 10.68 -7.14 -21.62
N ASP A 108 11.62 -6.58 -20.86
CA ASP A 108 12.02 -5.16 -20.99
C ASP A 108 12.46 -4.79 -22.43
N ASP A 109 12.85 -5.80 -23.22
CA ASP A 109 13.33 -5.71 -24.61
C ASP A 109 12.23 -5.88 -25.68
N ALA A 110 10.95 -5.78 -25.30
CA ALA A 110 9.84 -6.04 -26.23
C ALA A 110 9.71 -5.00 -27.37
N GLU A 111 10.12 -3.74 -27.13
CA GLU A 111 10.10 -2.71 -28.19
C GLU A 111 11.21 -2.90 -29.23
N ASP A 112 12.39 -3.38 -28.81
CA ASP A 112 13.54 -3.54 -29.69
C ASP A 112 13.41 -4.77 -30.60
N GLN A 113 12.74 -5.83 -30.14
CA GLN A 113 12.40 -6.99 -30.97
C GLN A 113 11.38 -6.66 -32.07
N LEU A 114 10.50 -5.69 -31.83
CA LEU A 114 9.54 -5.21 -32.83
C LEU A 114 10.21 -4.44 -33.96
N LYS A 115 11.18 -3.57 -33.64
CA LYS A 115 11.90 -2.77 -34.65
C LYS A 115 12.76 -3.64 -35.58
N LYS A 116 13.35 -4.73 -35.07
CA LYS A 116 14.25 -5.59 -35.83
C LYS A 116 13.58 -6.35 -36.99
N ASN A 117 12.26 -6.51 -36.96
CA ASN A 117 11.50 -7.25 -37.99
C ASN A 117 10.85 -6.34 -39.05
N VAL A 118 11.00 -5.01 -38.95
CA VAL A 118 10.39 -4.04 -39.89
C VAL A 118 11.31 -3.75 -41.09
N ASP A 119 12.58 -4.16 -41.02
CA ASP A 119 13.59 -3.89 -42.05
C ASP A 119 13.94 -5.10 -42.95
N ASN A 120 12.99 -6.01 -43.24
CA ASN A 120 13.20 -7.12 -44.19
C ASN A 120 12.12 -7.22 -45.26
#